data_AF-A0A4S8KUD3-F1
#
_entry.id   AF-A0A4S8KUD3-F1
#
_cell.length_a   1.000
_cell.length_b   1.000
_cell.length_c   1.000
_cell.angle_alpha   90.00
_cell.angle_beta   90.00
_cell.angle_gamma   90.00
#
_symmetry.space_group_name_H-M   'P 1'
#
loop_
_entity.id
_entity.type
_entity.pdbx_description
1 polymer ?
#
loop_
_entity_poly.entity_id
_entity_poly.type
_entity_poly.pdbx_seq_one_letter_code
_entity_poly.pdbx_strand_id
1 'polypeptide(L)'
;MELRPVYKVNYLRARARWDRWQEELILVKKEMEWRITWFEHAHEVWTKRSKLEDMSEGAKVYAKLQAQKWGMFATRSRRAFGQYLGNAKLRR
;
A
#
# COMPACT_ATOMS: atom_id res chain seq x y z
N MET A 1 15.98 39.33 -28.47
CA MET A 1 15.06 38.79 -27.45
C MET A 1 15.12 37.25 -27.53
N GLU A 2 16.12 36.64 -26.90
CA GLU A 2 16.30 35.18 -26.93
C GLU A 2 15.41 34.49 -25.90
N LEU A 3 14.15 34.28 -26.25
CA LEU A 3 13.20 33.55 -25.40
C LEU A 3 13.39 32.02 -25.47
N ARG A 4 14.09 31.51 -26.48
CA ARG A 4 14.23 30.07 -26.76
C ARG A 4 14.88 29.26 -25.62
N PRO A 5 15.97 29.72 -24.96
CA PRO A 5 16.59 28.96 -23.89
C PRO A 5 15.68 28.81 -22.66
N VAL A 6 14.98 29.90 -22.28
CA VAL A 6 14.09 29.93 -21.11
C VAL A 6 12.89 29.00 -21.32
N TYR A 7 12.27 29.00 -22.51
CA TYR A 7 11.17 28.07 -22.81
C TYR A 7 11.62 26.60 -22.82
N LYS A 8 12.82 26.31 -23.34
CA LYS A 8 13.38 24.95 -23.33
C LYS A 8 13.63 24.45 -21.91
N VAL A 9 14.20 25.28 -21.03
CA VAL A 9 14.42 24.93 -19.61
C VAL A 9 13.10 24.72 -18.88
N ASN A 10 12.11 25.58 -19.11
CA ASN A 10 10.78 25.44 -18.50
C ASN A 10 10.08 24.15 -18.95
N TYR A 11 10.17 23.82 -20.23
CA TYR A 11 9.67 22.55 -20.77
C TYR A 11 10.37 21.33 -20.13
N LEU A 12 11.70 21.33 -20.05
CA LEU A 12 12.45 20.23 -19.44
C LEU A 12 12.11 20.05 -17.95
N ARG A 13 11.95 21.15 -17.21
CA ARG A 13 11.52 21.10 -15.80
C ARG A 13 10.10 20.56 -15.65
N ALA A 14 9.18 20.96 -16.53
CA ALA A 14 7.81 20.46 -16.53
C ALA A 14 7.78 18.96 -16.85
N ARG A 15 8.55 18.52 -17.85
CA ARG A 15 8.69 17.11 -18.21
C ARG A 15 9.28 16.27 -17.07
N ALA A 16 10.37 16.73 -16.45
CA ALA A 16 10.98 16.03 -15.32
C ALA A 16 10.01 15.88 -14.13
N ARG A 17 9.17 16.89 -13.86
CA ARG A 17 8.10 16.77 -12.85
C ARG A 17 7.05 15.75 -13.26
N TRP A 18 6.62 15.78 -14.52
CA TRP A 18 5.65 14.83 -15.05
C TRP A 18 6.16 13.40 -14.89
N ASP A 19 7.38 13.12 -15.32
CA ASP A 19 8.00 11.79 -15.24
C ASP A 19 8.08 11.32 -13.78
N ARG A 20 8.51 12.19 -12.86
CA ARG A 20 8.50 11.89 -11.42
C ARG A 20 7.10 11.55 -10.90
N TRP A 21 6.08 12.33 -11.27
CA TRP A 21 4.71 12.04 -10.85
C TRP A 21 4.20 10.69 -11.37
N GLN A 22 4.62 10.28 -12.57
CA GLN A 22 4.30 8.94 -13.08
C GLN A 22 4.98 7.85 -12.26
N GLU A 23 6.26 8.02 -11.90
CA GLU A 23 6.99 7.09 -11.03
C GLU A 23 6.36 6.99 -9.64
N GLU A 24 6.09 8.12 -8.99
CA GLU A 24 5.44 8.19 -7.67
C GLU A 24 4.07 7.50 -7.67
N LEU A 25 3.28 7.66 -8.74
CA LEU A 25 1.99 6.97 -8.86
C LEU A 25 2.16 5.45 -8.87
N ILE A 26 3.21 4.93 -9.51
CA ILE A 26 3.51 3.49 -9.53
C ILE A 26 3.95 3.04 -8.13
N LEU A 27 4.85 3.78 -7.49
CA LEU A 27 5.35 3.46 -6.14
C LEU A 27 4.22 3.44 -5.12
N VAL A 28 3.38 4.47 -5.08
CA VAL A 28 2.24 4.56 -4.16
C VAL A 28 1.27 3.39 -4.34
N LYS A 29 1.01 2.94 -5.57
CA LYS A 29 0.18 1.75 -5.81
C LYS A 29 0.85 0.48 -5.26
N LYS A 30 2.16 0.33 -5.44
CA LYS A 30 2.90 -0.80 -4.86
C LYS A 30 2.91 -0.78 -3.33
N GLU A 31 3.05 0.39 -2.73
CA GLU A 31 2.94 0.54 -1.28
C GLU A 31 1.55 0.18 -0.75
N MET A 32 0.48 0.56 -1.47
CA MET A 32 -0.89 0.14 -1.13
C MET A 32 -1.06 -1.38 -1.16
N GLU A 33 -0.56 -2.04 -2.21
CA GLU A 33 -0.55 -3.51 -2.32
C GLU A 33 0.21 -4.14 -1.14
N TRP A 34 1.45 -3.70 -0.91
CA TRP A 34 2.28 -4.20 0.20
C TRP A 34 1.67 -3.98 1.57
N ARG A 35 0.99 -2.85 1.78
CA ARG A 35 0.30 -2.56 3.05
C ARG A 35 -0.81 -3.56 3.30
N ILE A 36 -1.62 -3.89 2.29
CA ILE A 36 -2.67 -4.92 2.41
C ILE A 36 -2.03 -6.27 2.76
N THR A 37 -1.03 -6.71 1.98
CA THR A 37 -0.34 -7.99 2.20
C THR A 37 0.29 -8.07 3.58
N TRP A 38 0.86 -6.97 4.08
CA TRP A 38 1.40 -6.91 5.44
C TRP A 38 0.31 -7.17 6.49
N PHE A 39 -0.88 -6.55 6.35
CA PHE A 39 -1.96 -6.75 7.32
C PHE A 39 -2.47 -8.18 7.33
N GLU A 40 -2.55 -8.81 6.16
CA GLU A 40 -2.92 -10.23 6.04
C GLU A 40 -1.88 -11.13 6.69
N HIS A 41 -0.60 -10.87 6.43
CA HIS A 41 0.49 -11.57 7.09
C HIS A 41 0.41 -11.44 8.62
N ALA A 42 0.17 -10.23 9.14
CA ALA A 42 0.01 -10.02 10.57
C ALA A 42 -1.19 -10.77 11.14
N HIS A 43 -2.34 -10.74 10.46
CA HIS A 43 -3.51 -11.53 10.83
C HIS A 43 -3.17 -13.04 10.94
N GLU A 44 -2.45 -13.58 9.96
CA GLU A 44 -2.02 -14.99 9.97
C GLU A 44 -1.07 -15.31 11.12
N VAL A 45 -0.08 -14.44 11.36
CA VAL A 45 0.88 -14.61 12.48
C VAL A 45 0.15 -14.67 13.82
N TRP A 46 -0.78 -13.75 14.06
CA TRP A 46 -1.56 -13.73 15.30
C TRP A 46 -2.55 -14.90 15.40
N THR A 47 -3.13 -15.33 14.28
CA THR A 47 -3.95 -16.54 14.22
C THR A 47 -3.15 -17.77 14.61
N LYS A 48 -1.92 -17.92 14.09
CA LYS A 48 -1.03 -19.03 14.45
C LYS A 48 -0.66 -18.99 15.94
N ARG A 49 -0.33 -17.81 16.48
CA ARG A 49 -0.05 -17.63 17.92
C ARG A 49 -1.22 -18.03 18.80
N SER A 50 -2.46 -17.75 18.40
CA SER A 50 -3.64 -18.12 19.19
C SER A 50 -3.86 -19.64 19.33
N LYS A 51 -3.16 -20.44 18.51
CA LYS A 51 -3.25 -21.91 18.49
C LYS A 51 -2.08 -22.59 19.20
N LEU A 52 -1.14 -21.83 19.77
CA LEU A 52 -0.02 -22.41 20.52
C LEU A 52 -0.52 -23.06 21.81
N GLU A 53 -0.06 -24.29 22.07
CA GLU A 53 -0.52 -25.09 23.21
C GLU A 53 0.01 -24.54 24.54
N ASP A 54 1.27 -24.07 24.57
CA ASP A 54 2.00 -23.57 25.75
C ASP A 54 1.54 -22.19 26.26
N MET A 55 0.44 -21.65 25.73
CA MET A 55 -0.08 -20.33 26.10
C MET A 55 -1.26 -20.41 27.06
N SER A 56 -1.30 -19.48 28.02
CA SER A 56 -2.46 -19.28 28.87
C SER A 56 -3.70 -18.90 28.06
N GLU A 57 -4.89 -19.21 28.59
CA GLU A 57 -6.14 -18.91 27.90
C GLU A 57 -6.32 -17.41 27.63
N GLY A 58 -5.98 -16.55 28.59
CA GLY A 58 -6.00 -15.10 28.39
C GLY A 58 -5.10 -14.64 27.24
N ALA A 59 -3.92 -15.25 27.09
CA ALA A 59 -3.01 -14.92 26.00
C ALA A 59 -3.53 -15.42 24.63
N LYS A 60 -4.21 -16.58 24.59
CA LYS A 60 -4.91 -17.07 23.40
C LYS A 60 -6.04 -16.14 22.98
N VAL A 61 -6.86 -15.67 23.93
CA VAL A 61 -7.93 -14.70 23.69
C VAL A 61 -7.35 -13.39 23.14
N TYR A 62 -6.27 -12.87 23.74
CA TYR A 62 -5.61 -11.67 23.24
C TYR A 62 -5.07 -11.85 21.81
N ALA A 63 -4.45 -13.00 21.51
CA ALA A 63 -3.96 -13.29 20.17
C ALA A 63 -5.09 -13.34 19.13
N LYS A 64 -6.26 -13.91 19.46
CA LYS A 64 -7.46 -13.88 18.60
C LYS A 64 -7.93 -12.45 18.34
N LEU A 65 -7.97 -11.61 19.37
CA LEU A 65 -8.35 -10.20 19.23
C LEU A 65 -7.39 -9.44 18.29
N GLN A 66 -6.08 -9.69 18.42
CA GLN A 66 -5.08 -9.10 17.52
C GLN A 66 -5.29 -9.58 16.09
N ALA A 67 -5.49 -10.89 15.88
CA ALA A 67 -5.78 -11.42 14.55
C ALA A 67 -6.98 -10.70 13.92
N GLN A 68 -8.10 -10.62 14.63
CA GLN A 68 -9.30 -9.91 14.18
C GLN A 68 -9.02 -8.45 13.81
N LYS A 69 -8.28 -7.71 14.65
CA LYS A 69 -7.87 -6.32 14.39
C LYS A 69 -7.11 -6.19 13.07
N TRP A 70 -6.12 -7.04 12.82
CA TRP A 70 -5.34 -7.01 11.59
C TRP A 70 -6.18 -7.41 10.37
N GLY A 71 -7.08 -8.38 10.52
CA GLY A 71 -8.05 -8.76 9.47
C GLY A 71 -9.01 -7.60 9.09
N MET A 72 -9.43 -6.81 10.08
CA MET A 72 -10.22 -5.60 9.83
C MET A 72 -9.42 -4.54 9.05
N PHE A 73 -8.15 -4.33 9.39
CA PHE A 73 -7.30 -3.40 8.63
C PHE A 73 -7.07 -3.86 7.19
N ALA A 74 -6.84 -5.15 6.96
CA ALA A 74 -6.72 -5.72 5.62
C ALA A 74 -8.01 -5.47 4.80
N THR A 75 -9.17 -5.80 5.37
CA THR A 75 -10.48 -5.60 4.72
C THR A 75 -10.75 -4.13 4.39
N ARG A 76 -10.53 -3.23 5.36
CA ARG A 76 -10.73 -1.79 5.16
C ARG A 76 -9.79 -1.23 4.11
N SER A 77 -8.52 -1.64 4.14
CA SER A 77 -7.51 -1.18 3.17
C SER A 77 -7.80 -1.69 1.77
N ARG A 78 -8.23 -2.95 1.61
CA ARG A 78 -8.67 -3.49 0.31
C ARG A 78 -9.84 -2.69 -0.27
N ARG A 79 -10.83 -2.33 0.56
CA ARG A 79 -11.95 -1.49 0.13
C ARG A 79 -11.49 -0.09 -0.27
N ALA A 80 -10.63 0.53 0.54
CA ALA A 80 -10.15 1.89 0.30
C ALA A 80 -9.21 1.99 -0.92
N PHE A 81 -8.33 1.01 -1.11
CA PHE A 81 -7.30 1.02 -2.15
C PHE A 81 -7.75 0.35 -3.45
N GLY A 82 -8.74 -0.55 -3.40
CA GLY A 82 -9.21 -1.29 -4.58
C GLY A 82 -9.59 -0.41 -5.76
N GLN A 83 -10.19 0.76 -5.49
CA GLN A 83 -10.53 1.75 -6.53
C GLN A 83 -9.31 2.34 -7.26
N TYR A 84 -8.15 2.40 -6.61
CA TYR A 84 -6.91 2.96 -7.16
C TYR A 84 -6.00 1.89 -7.78
N LEU A 85 -6.09 0.64 -7.30
CA LEU A 85 -5.35 -0.50 -7.82
C LEU A 85 -5.99 -1.09 -9.09
N GLY A 86 -7.30 -1.00 -9.25
CA GLY A 86 -8.07 -1.63 -10.35
C GLY A 86 -7.88 -1.01 -11.76
N ASN A 87 -7.24 0.16 -11.89
CA ASN A 87 -7.17 0.92 -13.15
C ASN A 87 -5.76 1.04 -13.76
N ALA A 88 -4.82 0.16 -13.41
CA ALA A 88 -3.45 0.20 -13.94
C ALA A 88 -3.27 -0.44 -15.34
N LYS A 89 -4.33 -1.00 -15.95
CA LYS A 89 -4.31 -1.55 -17.31
C LYS A 89 -5.00 -0.62 -18.31
N LEU A 90 -4.44 0.56 -18.58
CA LEU A 90 -4.77 1.30 -19.81
C LEU A 90 -3.70 2.36 -20.06
N ARG A 91 -2.79 2.02 -20.97
CA ARG A 91 -1.94 2.87 -21.82
C ARG A 91 -0.62 2.12 -22.09
N ARG A 92 -0.67 1.21 -23.06
CA ARG A 92 0.42 1.02 -24.02
C ARG A 92 0.09 1.86 -25.24
#